data_AF-A0A1E5G0Z1-F1
#
_entry.id   AF-A0A1E5G0Z1-F1
#
_cell.length_a   1.000
_cell.length_b   1.000
_cell.length_c   1.000
_cell.angle_alpha   90.00
_cell.angle_beta   90.00
_cell.angle_gamma   90.00
#
_symmetry.space_group_name_H-M   'P 1'
#
loop_
_entity.id
_entity.type
_entity.pdbx_description
1 polymer ?
#
loop_
_entity_poly.entity_id
_entity_poly.type
_entity_poly.pdbx_seq_one_letter_code
_entity_poly.pdbx_strand_id
1 'polypeptide(L)'
;MKKKTFITATLTAMLAVSSPLYAGATLTQIALPISQPSTENTEQQQISISHIYETKAEALAINIDGEQIISLLVKELGNYESEILFKVFEDTIFVDNEQGIPANPREISEGDIIYIYGSSAMTRSLPPQSNTFVVLTNLDKKSPARFIEAKEVTIDDKGNAFVIDAAGNYNIHIEDETPIIPYKTRQFVHISDIVNDSRILVWSEIMALSHPAMVPANKVMLLPDKSEAQEVLTDSIIISTKAGVFSINGQEVHPLTGETMFKNDDGVLMVPVRSIAESFGFDVEWKQESLSVSLFRGAQTGTLTIDSKSYGKQKMLVHLDTAPLIVNNRTHVPVDFLREVLNVDVTINDSEV
;
A
#
# COMPACT_ATOMS: atom_id res chain seq x y z
N MET A 1 65.26 -8.93 52.30
CA MET A 1 65.45 -7.82 51.32
C MET A 1 64.15 -7.69 50.52
N LYS A 2 63.61 -6.54 50.08
CA LYS A 2 64.16 -5.49 49.17
C LYS A 2 64.62 -6.09 47.83
N LYS A 3 64.22 -5.59 46.64
CA LYS A 3 63.79 -4.23 46.26
C LYS A 3 62.84 -4.25 45.01
N LYS A 4 62.06 -3.17 44.80
CA LYS A 4 61.54 -2.76 43.47
C LYS A 4 62.62 -1.98 42.70
N THR A 5 62.56 -1.89 41.36
CA THR A 5 63.12 -0.85 40.45
C THR A 5 63.14 -1.34 38.99
N PHE A 6 63.20 -0.53 37.91
CA PHE A 6 62.56 0.75 37.50
C PHE A 6 63.09 1.12 36.08
N ILE A 7 62.24 1.76 35.27
CA ILE A 7 62.37 2.43 33.94
C ILE A 7 63.77 2.82 33.38
N THR A 8 63.92 2.63 32.05
CA THR A 8 64.61 3.51 31.05
C THR A 8 63.91 3.27 29.67
N ALA A 9 63.55 4.19 28.76
CA ALA A 9 64.03 5.55 28.37
C ALA A 9 65.40 5.48 27.61
N THR A 10 65.64 6.06 26.42
CA THR A 10 65.11 7.28 25.75
C THR A 10 65.37 7.36 24.21
N LEU A 11 64.48 8.06 23.46
CA LEU A 11 64.75 9.13 22.46
C LEU A 11 65.48 8.90 21.09
N THR A 12 64.71 9.07 19.99
CA THR A 12 64.95 9.80 18.70
C THR A 12 66.25 9.69 17.87
N ALA A 13 66.12 9.38 16.55
CA ALA A 13 66.77 10.11 15.43
C ALA A 13 66.20 9.73 14.03
N MET A 14 66.30 10.66 13.06
CA MET A 14 65.86 10.55 11.65
C MET A 14 66.86 9.82 10.73
N LEU A 15 66.42 9.34 9.56
CA LEU A 15 66.83 9.86 8.24
C LEU A 15 66.01 9.27 7.07
N ALA A 16 66.06 9.93 5.91
CA ALA A 16 65.32 9.56 4.67
C ALA A 16 66.29 9.62 3.45
N VAL A 17 65.75 9.85 2.23
CA VAL A 17 66.46 10.08 0.93
C VAL A 17 66.92 8.80 0.18
N SER A 18 66.80 8.63 -1.16
CA SER A 18 65.77 9.02 -2.16
C SER A 18 66.06 8.41 -3.56
N SER A 19 65.02 8.03 -4.34
CA SER A 19 64.99 7.98 -5.83
C SER A 19 65.90 6.94 -6.55
N PRO A 20 65.79 6.68 -7.88
CA PRO A 20 64.89 7.28 -8.90
C PRO A 20 64.12 6.29 -9.82
N LEU A 21 63.31 6.84 -10.73
CA LEU A 21 62.86 6.21 -12.00
C LEU A 21 64.08 6.13 -12.96
N TYR A 22 64.18 5.40 -14.08
CA TYR A 22 63.26 4.94 -15.16
C TYR A 22 64.02 3.84 -15.98
N ALA A 23 63.56 3.14 -17.03
CA ALA A 23 62.29 2.95 -17.74
C ALA A 23 62.38 1.66 -18.60
N GLY A 24 61.27 1.13 -19.14
CA GLY A 24 61.28 0.09 -20.19
C GLY A 24 59.98 -0.72 -20.26
N ALA A 25 59.36 -0.82 -21.43
CA ALA A 25 58.08 -1.52 -21.62
C ALA A 25 58.19 -2.65 -22.67
N THR A 26 57.56 -3.78 -22.37
CA THR A 26 57.19 -4.82 -23.36
C THR A 26 55.77 -5.30 -23.06
N LEU A 27 54.95 -5.44 -24.10
CA LEU A 27 53.61 -6.01 -24.01
C LEU A 27 53.70 -7.52 -24.27
N THR A 28 53.41 -8.34 -23.26
CA THR A 28 53.23 -9.79 -23.44
C THR A 28 51.76 -10.14 -23.25
N GLN A 29 51.11 -10.49 -24.36
CA GLN A 29 49.71 -10.88 -24.41
C GLN A 29 49.51 -12.26 -23.78
N ILE A 30 48.77 -12.35 -22.67
CA ILE A 30 48.36 -13.62 -22.07
C ILE A 30 47.00 -14.01 -22.64
N ALA A 31 46.95 -15.10 -23.40
CA ALA A 31 45.70 -15.68 -23.87
C ALA A 31 45.01 -16.44 -22.73
N LEU A 32 43.72 -16.20 -22.51
CA LEU A 32 42.90 -16.97 -21.58
C LEU A 32 42.33 -18.21 -22.28
N PRO A 33 42.32 -19.39 -21.62
CA PRO A 33 41.69 -20.59 -22.18
C PRO A 33 40.16 -20.47 -22.20
N ILE A 34 39.54 -21.08 -23.21
CA ILE A 34 38.10 -21.00 -23.50
C ILE A 34 37.37 -22.27 -23.01
N SER A 35 36.07 -22.14 -22.75
CA SER A 35 35.07 -23.21 -22.47
C SER A 35 35.10 -23.86 -21.09
N GLN A 36 34.35 -23.25 -20.16
CA GLN A 36 33.23 -23.96 -19.53
C GLN A 36 31.92 -23.25 -19.95
N PRO A 37 30.81 -23.97 -20.20
CA PRO A 37 29.52 -23.34 -20.44
C PRO A 37 28.97 -22.80 -19.12
N SER A 38 29.04 -21.49 -18.92
CA SER A 38 28.20 -20.82 -17.94
C SER A 38 26.74 -21.02 -18.35
N THR A 39 25.96 -21.72 -17.52
CA THR A 39 24.51 -21.70 -17.64
C THR A 39 24.05 -20.25 -17.45
N GLU A 40 23.54 -19.64 -18.52
CA GLU A 40 22.78 -18.39 -18.42
C GLU A 40 21.48 -18.69 -17.67
N ASN A 41 21.56 -18.67 -16.34
CA ASN A 41 20.42 -18.26 -15.53
C ASN A 41 20.13 -16.80 -15.91
N THR A 42 19.38 -16.64 -17.00
CA THR A 42 18.69 -15.40 -17.32
C THR A 42 17.56 -15.24 -16.32
N GLU A 43 17.95 -14.99 -15.07
CA GLU A 43 17.16 -14.22 -14.13
C GLU A 43 17.10 -12.81 -14.69
N GLN A 44 16.22 -12.64 -15.68
CA GLN A 44 15.51 -11.39 -15.86
C GLN A 44 14.79 -11.12 -14.54
N GLN A 45 15.50 -10.47 -13.62
CA GLN A 45 14.85 -9.61 -12.65
C GLN A 45 14.04 -8.61 -13.47
N GLN A 46 12.76 -8.93 -13.66
CA GLN A 46 11.78 -8.01 -14.18
C GLN A 46 11.59 -6.96 -13.08
N ILE A 47 12.53 -6.01 -13.01
CA ILE A 47 12.38 -4.80 -12.23
C ILE A 47 11.11 -4.15 -12.76
N SER A 48 10.04 -4.24 -11.98
CA SER A 48 8.78 -3.57 -12.28
C SER A 48 8.98 -2.09 -12.01
N ILE A 49 9.71 -1.42 -12.90
CA ILE A 49 9.89 0.03 -12.91
C ILE A 49 8.51 0.66 -13.03
N SER A 50 7.99 1.11 -11.89
CA SER A 50 6.77 1.89 -11.79
C SER A 50 7.04 3.24 -12.42
N HIS A 51 6.73 3.32 -13.73
CA HIS A 51 6.80 4.56 -14.47
C HIS A 51 5.63 5.46 -14.04
N ILE A 52 5.81 6.09 -12.88
CA ILE A 52 4.95 7.15 -12.39
C ILE A 52 5.06 8.31 -13.38
N TYR A 53 3.92 8.73 -13.91
CA TYR A 53 3.78 9.94 -14.69
C TYR A 53 3.43 11.08 -13.74
N GLU A 54 4.19 12.17 -13.76
CA GLU A 54 3.91 13.37 -12.97
C GLU A 54 3.65 14.57 -13.88
N THR A 55 2.58 15.33 -13.62
CA THR A 55 2.28 16.55 -14.38
C THR A 55 1.54 17.59 -13.53
N LYS A 56 1.75 18.88 -13.83
CA LYS A 56 0.94 19.99 -13.30
C LYS A 56 -0.07 20.38 -14.38
N ALA A 57 -1.35 20.43 -14.02
CA ALA A 57 -2.42 20.57 -15.00
C ALA A 57 -3.55 21.49 -14.50
N GLU A 58 -4.29 22.07 -15.44
CA GLU A 58 -5.54 22.78 -15.25
C GLU A 58 -6.70 21.78 -15.42
N ALA A 59 -7.64 21.73 -14.47
CA ALA A 59 -8.82 20.88 -14.56
C ALA A 59 -9.83 21.46 -15.57
N LEU A 60 -10.15 20.68 -16.62
CA LEU A 60 -11.13 21.08 -17.64
C LEU A 60 -12.52 20.52 -17.35
N ALA A 61 -12.63 19.30 -16.83
CA ALA A 61 -13.90 18.71 -16.44
C ALA A 61 -13.72 17.60 -15.40
N ILE A 62 -14.73 17.42 -14.55
CA ILE A 62 -14.81 16.34 -13.56
C ILE A 62 -16.04 15.51 -13.88
N ASN A 63 -15.84 14.23 -14.17
CA ASN A 63 -16.93 13.30 -14.44
C ASN A 63 -17.29 12.57 -13.14
N ILE A 64 -18.55 12.63 -12.76
CA ILE A 64 -19.10 12.04 -11.52
C ILE A 64 -20.22 11.07 -11.92
N ASP A 65 -20.21 9.88 -11.33
CA ASP A 65 -21.30 8.89 -11.42
C ASP A 65 -21.87 8.65 -10.02
N GLY A 66 -23.11 9.09 -9.80
CA GLY A 66 -23.73 9.13 -8.47
C GLY A 66 -22.91 9.93 -7.45
N GLU A 67 -22.26 9.21 -6.54
CA GLU A 67 -21.38 9.77 -5.50
C GLU A 67 -19.88 9.66 -5.86
N GLN A 68 -19.50 8.82 -6.84
CA GLN A 68 -18.09 8.55 -7.17
C GLN A 68 -17.59 9.48 -8.29
N ILE A 69 -16.36 9.98 -8.17
CA ILE A 69 -15.68 10.66 -9.28
C ILE A 69 -14.98 9.58 -10.11
N ILE A 70 -15.28 9.54 -11.40
CA ILE A 70 -14.81 8.48 -12.32
C ILE A 70 -13.64 8.94 -13.20
N SER A 71 -13.51 10.25 -13.47
CA SER A 71 -12.33 10.81 -14.15
C SER A 71 -12.22 12.32 -14.05
N LEU A 72 -10.98 12.81 -14.16
CA LEU A 72 -10.60 14.19 -14.37
C LEU A 72 -10.11 14.36 -15.81
N LEU A 73 -10.75 15.22 -16.60
CA LEU A 73 -10.17 15.72 -17.84
C LEU A 73 -9.33 16.95 -17.49
N VAL A 74 -8.05 16.93 -17.88
CA VAL A 74 -7.10 17.99 -17.53
C VAL A 74 -6.30 18.42 -18.75
N LYS A 75 -5.83 19.67 -18.72
CA LYS A 75 -4.87 20.22 -19.67
C LYS A 75 -3.52 20.41 -18.97
N GLU A 76 -2.46 19.80 -19.50
CA GLU A 76 -1.12 19.99 -18.95
C GLU A 76 -0.62 21.44 -19.05
N LEU A 77 0.05 21.92 -18.00
CA LEU A 77 0.71 23.22 -17.98
C LEU A 77 2.20 23.07 -18.29
N GLY A 78 2.57 23.30 -19.56
CA GLY A 78 3.96 23.21 -19.99
C GLY A 78 4.10 23.16 -21.51
N ASN A 79 5.26 22.68 -21.98
CA ASN A 79 5.68 22.78 -23.39
C ASN A 79 4.81 22.03 -24.42
N TYR A 80 3.90 21.15 -23.97
CA TYR A 80 3.11 20.28 -24.85
C TYR A 80 1.59 20.44 -24.69
N GLU A 81 1.13 21.25 -23.72
CA GLU A 81 -0.29 21.60 -23.44
C GLU A 81 -1.33 20.52 -23.82
N SER A 82 -1.11 19.27 -23.37
CA SER A 82 -1.92 18.14 -23.83
C SER A 82 -3.15 17.91 -22.96
N GLU A 83 -4.25 17.47 -23.58
CA GLU A 83 -5.46 17.04 -22.86
C GLU A 83 -5.35 15.56 -22.50
N ILE A 84 -5.48 15.22 -21.22
CA ILE A 84 -5.40 13.85 -20.70
C ILE A 84 -6.61 13.58 -19.81
N LEU A 85 -7.24 12.41 -19.98
CA LEU A 85 -8.33 11.94 -19.13
C LEU A 85 -7.80 10.96 -18.07
N PHE A 86 -7.55 11.47 -16.87
CA PHE A 86 -7.12 10.70 -15.72
C PHE A 86 -8.32 9.98 -15.08
N LYS A 87 -8.33 8.65 -15.12
CA LYS A 87 -9.34 7.82 -14.47
C LYS A 87 -9.09 7.76 -12.98
N VAL A 88 -10.13 8.06 -12.22
CA VAL A 88 -10.11 8.00 -10.76
C VAL A 88 -10.65 6.64 -10.35
N PHE A 89 -10.02 6.06 -9.35
CA PHE A 89 -10.38 4.78 -8.75
C PHE A 89 -10.47 4.96 -7.22
N GLU A 90 -11.02 3.96 -6.53
CA GLU A 90 -11.20 4.00 -5.07
C GLU A 90 -9.87 4.16 -4.32
N ASP A 91 -8.76 3.68 -4.88
CA ASP A 91 -7.41 3.81 -4.31
C ASP A 91 -6.70 5.14 -4.67
N THR A 92 -7.35 6.03 -5.44
CA THR A 92 -6.80 7.35 -5.81
C THR A 92 -6.80 8.29 -4.61
N ILE A 93 -5.61 8.76 -4.25
CA ILE A 93 -5.37 9.62 -3.10
C ILE A 93 -5.58 11.09 -3.48
N PHE A 94 -6.42 11.82 -2.75
CA PHE A 94 -6.62 13.28 -2.92
C PHE A 94 -6.12 14.04 -1.69
N VAL A 95 -5.22 15.01 -1.87
CA VAL A 95 -4.55 15.75 -0.78
C VAL A 95 -4.46 17.24 -1.06
N ASP A 96 -4.77 18.06 -0.06
CA ASP A 96 -4.42 19.49 -0.04
C ASP A 96 -2.91 19.62 0.18
N ASN A 97 -2.19 20.17 -0.80
CA ASN A 97 -0.74 20.26 -0.77
C ASN A 97 -0.20 21.31 0.23
N GLU A 98 -0.97 22.36 0.52
CA GLU A 98 -0.54 23.42 1.43
C GLU A 98 -0.68 22.99 2.90
N GLN A 99 -1.80 22.35 3.23
CA GLN A 99 -2.11 21.85 4.57
C GLN A 99 -1.47 20.48 4.81
N GLY A 100 -1.43 19.61 3.79
CA GLY A 100 -1.06 18.20 3.91
C GLY A 100 -2.10 17.40 4.68
N ILE A 101 -3.35 17.42 4.19
CA ILE A 101 -4.51 16.66 4.69
C ILE A 101 -5.31 16.12 3.49
N PRO A 102 -6.23 15.15 3.66
CA PRO A 102 -7.13 14.75 2.58
C PRO A 102 -7.92 15.93 2.01
N ALA A 103 -7.90 16.08 0.68
CA ALA A 103 -8.80 16.99 -0.03
C ALA A 103 -10.10 16.28 -0.38
N ASN A 104 -11.22 17.01 -0.35
CA ASN A 104 -12.48 16.55 -0.91
C ASN A 104 -12.42 16.72 -2.44
N PRO A 105 -12.45 15.64 -3.25
CA PRO A 105 -12.32 15.76 -4.69
C PRO A 105 -13.53 16.42 -5.37
N ARG A 106 -14.67 16.56 -4.68
CA ARG A 106 -15.85 17.31 -5.15
C ARG A 106 -15.70 18.84 -5.01
N GLU A 107 -14.65 19.33 -4.37
CA GLU A 107 -14.36 20.77 -4.26
C GLU A 107 -13.48 21.29 -5.40
N ILE A 108 -12.85 20.39 -6.17
CA ILE A 108 -12.12 20.74 -7.40
C ILE A 108 -13.13 21.27 -8.44
N SER A 109 -12.75 22.33 -9.16
CA SER A 109 -13.58 23.03 -10.15
C SER A 109 -12.88 23.18 -11.51
N GLU A 110 -13.63 23.54 -12.55
CA GLU A 110 -13.07 23.93 -13.86
C GLU A 110 -12.16 25.16 -13.69
N GLY A 111 -10.93 25.09 -14.22
CA GLY A 111 -9.88 26.10 -14.05
C GLY A 111 -8.98 25.91 -12.82
N ASP A 112 -9.25 24.94 -11.94
CA ASP A 112 -8.38 24.66 -10.79
C ASP A 112 -7.05 24.05 -11.23
N ILE A 113 -5.97 24.49 -10.57
CA ILE A 113 -4.61 24.02 -10.87
C ILE A 113 -4.22 22.91 -9.90
N ILE A 114 -4.05 21.70 -10.43
CA ILE A 114 -3.77 20.46 -9.71
C ILE A 114 -2.46 19.82 -10.18
N TYR A 115 -1.93 18.89 -9.37
CA TYR A 115 -0.73 18.13 -9.69
C TYR A 115 -1.08 16.65 -9.60
N ILE A 116 -0.81 15.90 -10.66
CA ILE A 116 -1.28 14.52 -10.80
C ILE A 116 -0.08 13.59 -10.88
N TYR A 117 -0.10 12.58 -10.01
CA TYR A 117 0.69 11.37 -10.11
C TYR A 117 -0.19 10.24 -10.65
N GLY A 118 0.21 9.61 -11.75
CA GLY A 118 -0.55 8.55 -12.40
C GLY A 118 0.34 7.57 -13.16
N SER A 119 -0.27 6.75 -14.01
CA SER A 119 0.43 5.78 -14.84
C SER A 119 1.06 6.42 -16.09
N SER A 120 2.30 6.07 -16.43
CA SER A 120 2.88 6.40 -17.76
C SER A 120 2.37 5.49 -18.87
N ALA A 121 1.72 4.36 -18.55
CA ALA A 121 0.99 3.58 -19.53
C ALA A 121 -0.37 4.27 -19.80
N MET A 122 -0.55 4.77 -21.03
CA MET A 122 -1.73 5.50 -21.47
C MET A 122 -2.41 4.82 -22.66
N THR A 123 -3.71 5.06 -22.85
CA THR A 123 -4.44 4.60 -24.05
C THR A 123 -4.07 5.41 -25.29
N ARG A 124 -4.25 4.80 -26.47
CA ARG A 124 -4.07 5.47 -27.78
C ARG A 124 -5.34 6.17 -28.29
N SER A 125 -6.18 6.66 -27.38
CA SER A 125 -7.37 7.46 -27.69
C SER A 125 -7.01 8.96 -27.78
N LEU A 126 -7.99 9.78 -28.14
CA LEU A 126 -7.92 11.24 -28.04
C LEU A 126 -9.13 11.74 -27.23
N PRO A 127 -8.93 12.34 -26.04
CA PRO A 127 -7.67 12.41 -25.30
C PRO A 127 -7.11 11.02 -24.92
N PRO A 128 -5.80 10.88 -24.68
CA PRO A 128 -5.23 9.73 -23.99
C PRO A 128 -5.86 9.57 -22.60
N GLN A 129 -5.98 8.33 -22.13
CA GLN A 129 -6.50 7.99 -20.81
C GLN A 129 -5.41 7.32 -19.99
N SER A 130 -5.30 7.66 -18.71
CA SER A 130 -4.40 6.99 -17.76
C SER A 130 -5.11 6.71 -16.44
N ASN A 131 -4.50 5.87 -15.59
CA ASN A 131 -4.93 5.67 -14.21
C ASN A 131 -4.28 6.71 -13.29
N THR A 132 -5.02 7.17 -12.29
CA THR A 132 -4.56 8.13 -11.27
C THR A 132 -4.08 7.39 -10.03
N PHE A 133 -3.05 7.90 -9.36
CA PHE A 133 -2.57 7.40 -8.07
C PHE A 133 -2.71 8.46 -6.97
N VAL A 134 -2.28 9.71 -7.26
CA VAL A 134 -2.44 10.85 -6.35
C VAL A 134 -2.83 12.10 -7.12
N VAL A 135 -3.72 12.91 -6.56
CA VAL A 135 -4.04 14.27 -7.00
C VAL A 135 -3.78 15.24 -5.85
N LEU A 136 -2.97 16.26 -6.10
CA LEU A 136 -2.67 17.33 -5.16
C LEU A 136 -3.39 18.62 -5.59
N THR A 137 -4.14 19.21 -4.66
CA THR A 137 -4.81 20.52 -4.82
C THR A 137 -4.04 21.62 -4.07
N ASN A 138 -4.45 22.88 -4.20
CA ASN A 138 -3.93 24.03 -3.44
C ASN A 138 -2.39 24.21 -3.59
N LEU A 139 -1.97 24.58 -4.80
CA LEU A 139 -0.57 24.58 -5.25
C LEU A 139 0.08 25.98 -5.33
N ASP A 140 -0.48 26.98 -4.65
CA ASP A 140 -0.09 28.38 -4.82
C ASP A 140 1.17 28.76 -4.03
N LYS A 141 1.26 28.33 -2.76
CA LYS A 141 2.29 28.80 -1.82
C LYS A 141 3.41 27.80 -1.56
N LYS A 142 3.25 26.52 -1.94
CA LYS A 142 4.22 25.45 -1.69
C LYS A 142 4.47 24.59 -2.93
N SER A 143 5.70 24.11 -3.06
CA SER A 143 6.06 23.03 -3.98
C SER A 143 5.13 21.82 -3.79
N PRO A 144 4.76 21.10 -4.86
CA PRO A 144 4.07 19.81 -4.75
C PRO A 144 4.85 18.81 -3.89
N ALA A 145 4.15 18.05 -3.05
CA ALA A 145 4.70 16.87 -2.40
C ALA A 145 5.08 15.81 -3.44
N ARG A 146 6.20 15.11 -3.24
CA ARG A 146 6.60 14.00 -4.12
C ARG A 146 5.90 12.72 -3.69
N PHE A 147 5.23 12.05 -4.62
CA PHE A 147 4.76 10.67 -4.44
C PHE A 147 5.93 9.70 -4.63
N ILE A 148 6.20 8.89 -3.61
CA ILE A 148 7.29 7.92 -3.59
C ILE A 148 6.71 6.53 -3.29
N GLU A 149 7.15 5.53 -4.04
CA GLU A 149 7.00 4.12 -3.68
C GLU A 149 8.33 3.64 -3.09
N ALA A 150 8.33 3.20 -1.83
CA ALA A 150 9.54 2.83 -1.10
C ALA A 150 10.04 1.44 -1.54
N LYS A 151 11.18 1.38 -2.23
CA LYS A 151 11.80 0.11 -2.64
C LYS A 151 12.68 -0.50 -1.57
N GLU A 152 13.38 0.35 -0.83
CA GLU A 152 14.27 -0.05 0.27
C GLU A 152 14.22 1.03 1.34
N VAL A 153 13.93 0.64 2.58
CA VAL A 153 13.95 1.51 3.75
C VAL A 153 15.00 1.02 4.75
N THR A 154 15.87 1.93 5.19
CA THR A 154 16.84 1.68 6.27
C THR A 154 16.64 2.70 7.38
N ILE A 155 16.64 2.27 8.64
CA ILE A 155 16.56 3.15 9.81
C ILE A 155 17.88 3.07 10.57
N ASP A 156 18.45 4.22 10.94
CA ASP A 156 19.74 4.29 11.65
C ASP A 156 19.62 4.15 13.18
N ASP A 157 20.74 4.18 13.89
CA ASP A 157 20.82 4.02 15.35
C ASP A 157 20.23 5.20 16.16
N LYS A 158 19.75 6.24 15.46
CA LYS A 158 19.10 7.43 16.03
C LYS A 158 17.62 7.51 15.67
N GLY A 159 17.14 6.70 14.73
CA GLY A 159 15.76 6.70 14.24
C GLY A 159 15.53 7.46 12.93
N ASN A 160 16.57 7.95 12.26
CA ASN A 160 16.44 8.57 10.94
C ASN A 160 16.19 7.48 9.89
N ALA A 161 15.25 7.70 8.96
CA ALA A 161 15.01 6.80 7.84
C ALA A 161 15.64 7.30 6.54
N PHE A 162 16.22 6.35 5.80
CA PHE A 162 16.69 6.49 4.43
C PHE A 162 15.78 5.64 3.54
N VAL A 163 15.09 6.28 2.60
CA VAL A 163 14.16 5.61 1.67
C VAL A 163 14.67 5.76 0.24
N ILE A 164 14.79 4.64 -0.47
CA ILE A 164 15.11 4.61 -1.90
C ILE A 164 13.81 4.48 -2.70
N ASP A 165 13.58 5.38 -3.64
CA ASP A 165 12.47 5.35 -4.59
C ASP A 165 12.55 4.14 -5.55
N ALA A 166 11.42 3.46 -5.77
CA ALA A 166 11.29 2.36 -6.72
C ALA A 166 11.60 2.75 -8.18
N ALA A 167 11.28 3.98 -8.58
CA ALA A 167 11.67 4.52 -9.88
C ALA A 167 13.14 4.99 -9.93
N GLY A 168 13.85 5.02 -8.80
CA GLY A 168 15.26 5.36 -8.69
C GLY A 168 15.60 6.84 -8.84
N ASN A 169 14.60 7.74 -8.82
CA ASN A 169 14.81 9.17 -9.01
C ASN A 169 15.24 9.87 -7.72
N TYR A 170 14.81 9.37 -6.56
CA TYR A 170 14.98 10.03 -5.26
C TYR A 170 15.59 9.11 -4.20
N ASN A 171 16.53 9.67 -3.43
CA ASN A 171 16.92 9.14 -2.13
C ASN A 171 16.40 10.12 -1.08
N ILE A 172 15.47 9.68 -0.23
CA ILE A 172 14.81 10.51 0.77
C ILE A 172 15.49 10.28 2.12
N HIS A 173 15.79 11.37 2.82
CA HIS A 173 16.24 11.35 4.22
C HIS A 173 15.15 11.95 5.11
N ILE A 174 14.72 11.18 6.11
CA ILE A 174 13.67 11.53 7.06
C ILE A 174 14.35 11.56 8.44
N GLU A 175 14.50 12.75 9.01
CA GLU A 175 15.08 12.93 10.35
C GLU A 175 14.10 12.44 11.43
N ASP A 176 14.60 12.01 12.59
CA ASP A 176 13.80 11.43 13.69
C ASP A 176 12.63 12.33 14.16
N GLU A 177 12.84 13.65 14.21
CA GLU A 177 11.84 14.67 14.55
C GLU A 177 10.95 15.10 13.36
N THR A 178 11.04 14.44 12.19
CA THR A 178 10.22 14.79 11.01
C THR A 178 8.74 14.46 11.25
N PRO A 179 7.79 15.40 11.06
CA PRO A 179 6.37 15.11 11.21
C PRO A 179 5.89 14.07 10.18
N ILE A 180 5.57 12.87 10.67
CA ILE A 180 4.87 11.81 9.92
C ILE A 180 3.38 11.89 10.25
N ILE A 181 2.52 11.82 9.23
CA ILE A 181 1.05 11.84 9.40
C ILE A 181 0.39 10.73 8.58
N PRO A 182 -0.74 10.14 9.03
CA PRO A 182 -1.52 9.22 8.21
C PRO A 182 -2.32 10.00 7.16
N TYR A 183 -2.77 9.30 6.11
CA TYR A 183 -3.72 9.89 5.14
C TYR A 183 -5.12 10.10 5.74
N LYS A 184 -5.86 9.03 6.06
CA LYS A 184 -7.29 9.09 6.47
C LYS A 184 -7.59 8.66 7.90
N THR A 185 -6.67 8.04 8.64
CA THR A 185 -6.94 7.52 10.00
C THR A 185 -6.53 8.50 11.09
N ARG A 186 -6.99 8.27 12.33
CA ARG A 186 -6.44 8.94 13.54
C ARG A 186 -5.42 8.06 14.27
N GLN A 187 -4.81 7.09 13.57
CA GLN A 187 -3.72 6.32 14.14
C GLN A 187 -2.47 7.20 14.20
N PHE A 188 -1.71 7.09 15.28
CA PHE A 188 -0.35 7.61 15.30
C PHE A 188 0.48 6.72 14.38
N VAL A 189 1.19 7.35 13.45
CA VAL A 189 2.15 6.68 12.57
C VAL A 189 3.55 7.17 12.93
N HIS A 190 4.52 6.28 12.82
CA HIS A 190 5.90 6.48 13.18
C HIS A 190 6.81 6.21 11.98
N ILE A 191 8.06 6.65 12.06
CA ILE A 191 9.07 6.39 11.01
C ILE A 191 9.29 4.88 10.81
N SER A 192 9.08 4.07 11.85
CA SER A 192 9.10 2.60 11.82
C SER A 192 8.04 1.96 10.93
N ASP A 193 6.98 2.70 10.59
CA ASP A 193 5.82 2.19 9.87
C ASP A 193 5.97 2.43 8.35
N ILE A 194 7.01 3.19 7.96
CA ILE A 194 7.49 3.30 6.59
C ILE A 194 8.40 2.09 6.34
N VAL A 195 7.95 1.18 5.48
CA VAL A 195 8.65 -0.07 5.14
C VAL A 195 8.80 -0.21 3.63
N ASN A 196 9.41 -1.31 3.16
CA ASN A 196 9.43 -1.61 1.73
C ASN A 196 7.99 -1.79 1.20
N ASP A 197 7.78 -1.39 -0.05
CA ASP A 197 6.50 -1.25 -0.76
C ASP A 197 5.53 -0.18 -0.21
N SER A 198 5.84 0.49 0.91
CA SER A 198 5.04 1.61 1.43
C SER A 198 4.96 2.78 0.44
N ARG A 199 3.77 3.41 0.38
CA ARG A 199 3.52 4.63 -0.39
C ARG A 199 3.60 5.85 0.51
N ILE A 200 4.35 6.88 0.13
CA ILE A 200 4.47 8.13 0.92
C ILE A 200 4.38 9.39 0.05
N LEU A 201 3.88 10.48 0.63
CA LEU A 201 4.04 11.83 0.10
C LEU A 201 5.08 12.60 0.91
N VAL A 202 6.09 13.15 0.23
CA VAL A 202 7.21 13.86 0.86
C VAL A 202 7.20 15.33 0.47
N TRP A 203 6.96 16.21 1.43
CA TRP A 203 7.21 17.65 1.28
C TRP A 203 8.67 17.95 1.60
N SER A 204 9.31 18.76 0.75
CA SER A 204 10.71 19.14 0.90
C SER A 204 10.95 20.52 0.28
N GLU A 205 11.57 21.44 1.03
CA GLU A 205 11.83 22.81 0.60
C GLU A 205 13.11 22.95 -0.26
N ILE A 206 14.00 21.97 -0.22
CA ILE A 206 15.30 21.99 -0.93
C ILE A 206 15.59 20.63 -1.59
N MET A 207 16.36 20.62 -2.69
CA MET A 207 16.76 19.37 -3.35
C MET A 207 18.18 19.48 -3.91
N ALA A 208 18.92 18.37 -3.89
CA ALA A 208 20.22 18.29 -4.57
C ALA A 208 20.03 18.09 -6.08
N LEU A 209 20.86 18.77 -6.89
CA LEU A 209 20.88 18.63 -8.36
C LEU A 209 21.68 17.38 -8.79
N SER A 210 21.32 16.23 -8.23
CA SER A 210 21.93 14.91 -8.48
C SER A 210 20.91 13.92 -9.03
N HIS A 211 21.36 12.76 -9.50
CA HIS A 211 20.51 11.63 -9.85
C HIS A 211 21.12 10.33 -9.27
N PRO A 212 20.46 9.66 -8.31
CA PRO A 212 19.23 10.07 -7.62
C PRO A 212 19.38 11.44 -6.94
N ALA A 213 18.28 12.19 -6.85
CA ALA A 213 18.25 13.46 -6.13
C ALA A 213 18.12 13.18 -4.62
N MET A 214 18.97 13.81 -3.81
CA MET A 214 18.84 13.77 -2.35
C MET A 214 17.72 14.73 -1.90
N VAL A 215 16.76 14.20 -1.15
CA VAL A 215 15.55 14.90 -0.70
C VAL A 215 15.43 14.81 0.83
N PRO A 216 15.79 15.86 1.59
CA PRO A 216 15.49 15.92 3.02
C PRO A 216 13.99 16.19 3.21
N ALA A 217 13.29 15.35 3.96
CA ALA A 217 11.87 15.50 4.24
C ALA A 217 11.61 16.58 5.31
N ASN A 218 10.63 17.46 5.07
CA ASN A 218 10.14 18.42 6.08
C ASN A 218 8.75 18.05 6.63
N LYS A 219 8.04 17.16 5.92
CA LYS A 219 6.84 16.44 6.35
C LYS A 219 6.72 15.19 5.49
N VAL A 220 6.28 14.08 6.08
CA VAL A 220 5.88 12.87 5.35
C VAL A 220 4.43 12.55 5.66
N MET A 221 3.64 12.21 4.64
CA MET A 221 2.35 11.54 4.83
C MET A 221 2.51 10.09 4.41
N LEU A 222 2.24 9.16 5.34
CA LEU A 222 2.12 7.75 5.04
C LEU A 222 0.76 7.52 4.37
N LEU A 223 0.81 7.08 3.11
CA LEU A 223 -0.37 6.70 2.36
C LEU A 223 -0.70 5.24 2.68
N PRO A 224 -1.99 4.87 2.72
CA PRO A 224 -2.38 3.48 2.84
C PRO A 224 -1.85 2.63 1.68
N ASP A 225 -1.64 1.34 1.93
CA ASP A 225 -1.23 0.37 0.92
C ASP A 225 -2.20 0.34 -0.27
N LYS A 226 -1.76 -0.26 -1.39
CA LYS A 226 -2.62 -0.47 -2.57
C LYS A 226 -3.85 -1.35 -2.29
N SER A 227 -3.89 -2.04 -1.13
CA SER A 227 -5.05 -2.78 -0.62
C SER A 227 -5.82 -2.05 0.50
N GLU A 228 -5.36 -0.89 0.96
CA GLU A 228 -5.94 -0.14 2.10
C GLU A 228 -6.41 1.27 1.70
N ALA A 229 -6.02 1.76 0.52
CA ALA A 229 -6.49 3.04 0.00
C ALA A 229 -7.97 3.06 -0.38
N GLN A 230 -8.60 1.88 -0.39
CA GLN A 230 -10.03 1.74 -0.24
C GLN A 230 -10.54 2.66 0.90
N GLU A 231 -11.35 3.66 0.55
CA GLU A 231 -12.52 3.87 1.41
C GLU A 231 -13.21 2.52 1.52
N VAL A 232 -13.48 2.10 2.74
CA VAL A 232 -13.74 0.69 3.05
C VAL A 232 -14.93 0.21 2.23
N LEU A 233 -14.63 -0.51 1.13
CA LEU A 233 -15.53 -1.48 0.52
C LEU A 233 -15.64 -2.66 1.47
N THR A 234 -16.30 -2.40 2.59
CA THR A 234 -17.13 -3.39 3.25
C THR A 234 -18.11 -3.89 2.21
N ASP A 235 -17.78 -5.04 1.64
CA ASP A 235 -18.74 -5.98 1.08
C ASP A 235 -20.07 -5.86 1.83
N SER A 236 -21.11 -5.42 1.14
CA SER A 236 -22.34 -4.96 1.79
C SER A 236 -23.42 -6.02 1.68
N ILE A 237 -23.94 -6.47 2.82
CA ILE A 237 -25.04 -7.43 2.88
C ILE A 237 -26.22 -6.85 3.67
N ILE A 238 -27.38 -6.77 3.00
CA ILE A 238 -28.67 -6.48 3.63
C ILE A 238 -29.34 -7.80 3.94
N ILE A 239 -29.51 -8.10 5.22
CA ILE A 239 -30.18 -9.32 5.70
C ILE A 239 -31.65 -9.00 6.02
N SER A 240 -32.60 -9.68 5.36
CA SER A 240 -34.01 -9.63 5.73
C SER A 240 -34.39 -10.87 6.53
N THR A 241 -34.46 -10.73 7.85
CA THR A 241 -34.70 -11.84 8.78
C THR A 241 -36.08 -12.48 8.60
N LYS A 242 -37.09 -11.69 8.22
CA LYS A 242 -38.47 -12.15 7.96
C LYS A 242 -38.63 -12.88 6.63
N ALA A 243 -37.93 -12.44 5.59
CA ALA A 243 -37.99 -13.07 4.27
C ALA A 243 -37.00 -14.24 4.11
N GLY A 244 -35.98 -14.33 4.97
CA GLY A 244 -34.96 -15.39 4.94
C GLY A 244 -33.94 -15.24 3.80
N VAL A 245 -33.91 -14.08 3.13
CA VAL A 245 -33.02 -13.76 2.01
C VAL A 245 -31.98 -12.72 2.40
N PHE A 246 -30.92 -12.63 1.60
CA PHE A 246 -29.92 -11.57 1.69
C PHE A 246 -29.70 -10.91 0.32
N SER A 247 -29.53 -9.59 0.31
CA SER A 247 -29.12 -8.82 -0.85
C SER A 247 -27.66 -8.43 -0.70
N ILE A 248 -26.86 -8.66 -1.73
CA ILE A 248 -25.41 -8.48 -1.73
C ILE A 248 -25.05 -7.50 -2.83
N ASN A 249 -24.42 -6.38 -2.44
CA ASN A 249 -24.05 -5.27 -3.33
C ASN A 249 -25.19 -4.86 -4.30
N GLY A 250 -26.43 -4.88 -3.82
CA GLY A 250 -27.65 -4.51 -4.56
C GLY A 250 -28.36 -5.64 -5.32
N GLN A 251 -27.77 -6.84 -5.42
CA GLN A 251 -28.40 -7.99 -6.07
C GLN A 251 -29.01 -8.94 -5.03
N GLU A 252 -30.29 -9.31 -5.20
CA GLU A 252 -30.92 -10.32 -4.34
C GLU A 252 -30.30 -11.71 -4.61
N VAL A 253 -29.79 -12.34 -3.55
CA VAL A 253 -29.29 -13.71 -3.58
C VAL A 253 -30.29 -14.58 -2.83
N HIS A 254 -31.16 -15.27 -3.58
CA HIS A 254 -31.98 -16.34 -3.01
C HIS A 254 -31.04 -17.45 -2.50
N PRO A 255 -31.09 -17.83 -1.21
CA PRO A 255 -30.23 -18.90 -0.71
C PRO A 255 -30.53 -20.22 -1.43
N LEU A 256 -29.48 -21.01 -1.70
CA LEU A 256 -29.64 -22.35 -2.26
C LEU A 256 -30.52 -23.19 -1.32
N THR A 257 -31.49 -23.92 -1.89
CA THR A 257 -32.58 -24.56 -1.13
C THR A 257 -32.07 -25.42 0.03
N GLY A 258 -32.25 -24.93 1.27
CA GLY A 258 -31.76 -25.57 2.51
C GLY A 258 -30.81 -24.70 3.34
N GLU A 259 -30.28 -23.61 2.80
CA GLU A 259 -29.38 -22.67 3.50
C GLU A 259 -30.17 -21.53 4.16
N THR A 260 -30.72 -21.78 5.35
CA THR A 260 -31.56 -20.83 6.09
C THR A 260 -30.81 -20.25 7.29
N MET A 261 -30.73 -18.92 7.38
CA MET A 261 -30.35 -18.23 8.62
C MET A 261 -31.36 -18.50 9.76
N PHE A 262 -30.90 -18.46 11.00
CA PHE A 262 -31.71 -18.70 12.20
C PHE A 262 -31.17 -17.90 13.39
N LYS A 263 -31.93 -17.78 14.48
CA LYS A 263 -31.39 -17.32 15.78
C LYS A 263 -31.10 -18.53 16.67
N ASN A 264 -29.93 -18.56 17.31
CA ASN A 264 -29.58 -19.60 18.28
C ASN A 264 -30.34 -19.39 19.61
N ASP A 265 -30.10 -20.27 20.60
CA ASP A 265 -30.75 -20.19 21.92
C ASP A 265 -30.42 -18.89 22.69
N ASP A 266 -29.26 -18.27 22.43
CA ASP A 266 -28.85 -16.96 22.96
C ASP A 266 -29.47 -15.77 22.20
N GLY A 267 -30.23 -16.02 21.14
CA GLY A 267 -30.85 -15.01 20.27
C GLY A 267 -29.94 -14.42 19.19
N VAL A 268 -28.70 -14.90 19.07
CA VAL A 268 -27.70 -14.46 18.09
C VAL A 268 -28.07 -14.97 16.69
N LEU A 269 -28.02 -14.08 15.70
CA LEU A 269 -28.30 -14.42 14.31
C LEU A 269 -27.14 -15.23 13.71
N MET A 270 -27.45 -16.46 13.31
CA MET A 270 -26.55 -17.41 12.67
C MET A 270 -26.81 -17.45 11.15
N VAL A 271 -25.76 -17.33 10.35
CA VAL A 271 -25.84 -17.19 8.88
C VAL A 271 -24.98 -18.23 8.16
N PRO A 272 -25.38 -18.75 6.98
CA PRO A 272 -24.62 -19.76 6.25
C PRO A 272 -23.32 -19.15 5.69
N VAL A 273 -22.17 -19.58 6.22
CA VAL A 273 -20.90 -18.90 5.94
C VAL A 273 -20.41 -19.07 4.50
N ARG A 274 -20.68 -20.24 3.89
CA ARG A 274 -20.18 -20.59 2.56
C ARG A 274 -20.76 -19.69 1.48
N SER A 275 -22.08 -19.69 1.31
CA SER A 275 -22.73 -18.98 0.21
C SER A 275 -22.47 -17.47 0.28
N ILE A 276 -22.51 -16.88 1.48
CA ILE A 276 -22.18 -15.46 1.68
C ILE A 276 -20.73 -15.16 1.28
N ALA A 277 -19.76 -15.96 1.73
CA ALA A 277 -18.35 -15.71 1.42
C ALA A 277 -18.03 -15.99 -0.08
N GLU A 278 -18.59 -17.05 -0.66
CA GLU A 278 -18.45 -17.36 -2.10
C GLU A 278 -19.05 -16.25 -2.97
N SER A 279 -20.18 -15.63 -2.58
CA SER A 279 -20.73 -14.46 -3.29
C SER A 279 -19.89 -13.19 -3.18
N PHE A 280 -19.03 -13.08 -2.17
CA PHE A 280 -18.00 -12.03 -2.07
C PHE A 280 -16.65 -12.47 -2.71
N GLY A 281 -16.60 -13.62 -3.38
CA GLY A 281 -15.40 -14.09 -4.08
C GLY A 281 -14.32 -14.69 -3.18
N PHE A 282 -14.67 -15.23 -2.01
CA PHE A 282 -13.78 -16.05 -1.21
C PHE A 282 -13.82 -17.53 -1.66
N ASP A 283 -12.66 -18.17 -1.78
CA ASP A 283 -12.53 -19.62 -1.82
C ASP A 283 -12.79 -20.21 -0.42
N VAL A 284 -13.65 -21.24 -0.30
CA VAL A 284 -14.12 -21.79 1.00
C VAL A 284 -13.77 -23.27 1.18
N GLU A 285 -12.63 -23.53 1.79
CA GLU A 285 -12.07 -24.86 2.06
C GLU A 285 -12.62 -25.44 3.38
N TRP A 286 -13.02 -26.72 3.40
CA TRP A 286 -13.43 -27.45 4.63
C TRP A 286 -12.43 -28.55 4.99
N LYS A 287 -11.95 -28.55 6.23
CA LYS A 287 -11.00 -29.50 6.78
C LYS A 287 -11.69 -30.41 7.80
N GLN A 288 -12.11 -31.59 7.33
CA GLN A 288 -12.85 -32.58 8.12
C GLN A 288 -12.12 -33.04 9.38
N GLU A 289 -10.79 -33.16 9.34
CA GLU A 289 -9.97 -33.68 10.45
C GLU A 289 -9.92 -32.73 11.66
N SER A 290 -9.94 -31.42 11.42
CA SER A 290 -9.90 -30.37 12.45
C SER A 290 -11.25 -29.71 12.71
N LEU A 291 -12.30 -30.09 11.97
CA LEU A 291 -13.61 -29.43 11.91
C LEU A 291 -13.48 -27.91 11.63
N SER A 292 -12.65 -27.53 10.67
CA SER A 292 -12.35 -26.12 10.37
C SER A 292 -12.76 -25.70 8.95
N VAL A 293 -13.26 -24.47 8.79
CA VAL A 293 -13.34 -23.80 7.49
C VAL A 293 -12.19 -22.80 7.38
N SER A 294 -11.50 -22.78 6.24
CA SER A 294 -10.57 -21.72 5.85
C SER A 294 -11.14 -20.97 4.64
N LEU A 295 -11.04 -19.63 4.66
CA LEU A 295 -11.58 -18.73 3.64
C LEU A 295 -10.46 -17.86 3.10
N PHE A 296 -10.38 -17.69 1.77
CA PHE A 296 -9.28 -16.98 1.11
C PHE A 296 -9.79 -16.04 0.01
N ARG A 297 -9.35 -14.77 0.02
CA ARG A 297 -9.59 -13.80 -1.08
C ARG A 297 -8.40 -12.85 -1.18
N GLY A 298 -7.44 -13.18 -2.06
CA GLY A 298 -6.18 -12.44 -2.18
C GLY A 298 -5.42 -12.43 -0.84
N ALA A 299 -5.19 -11.24 -0.28
CA ALA A 299 -4.54 -11.09 1.03
C ALA A 299 -5.50 -11.30 2.23
N GLN A 300 -6.82 -11.23 2.02
CA GLN A 300 -7.80 -11.46 3.08
C GLN A 300 -7.94 -12.95 3.35
N THR A 301 -7.84 -13.34 4.62
CA THR A 301 -7.99 -14.74 5.05
C THR A 301 -8.80 -14.83 6.33
N GLY A 302 -9.80 -15.71 6.32
CA GLY A 302 -10.62 -16.08 7.48
C GLY A 302 -10.37 -17.53 7.87
N THR A 303 -10.52 -17.87 9.15
CA THR A 303 -10.55 -19.28 9.59
C THR A 303 -11.46 -19.42 10.82
N LEU A 304 -12.18 -20.53 10.88
CA LEU A 304 -13.07 -20.88 11.99
C LEU A 304 -12.96 -22.37 12.27
N THR A 305 -13.26 -22.78 13.49
CA THR A 305 -13.38 -24.19 13.90
C THR A 305 -14.71 -24.37 14.63
N ILE A 306 -15.44 -25.45 14.35
CA ILE A 306 -16.72 -25.75 15.00
C ILE A 306 -16.54 -25.78 16.53
N ASP A 307 -17.52 -25.24 17.24
CA ASP A 307 -17.53 -25.05 18.71
C ASP A 307 -16.41 -24.14 19.29
N SER A 308 -15.56 -23.54 18.45
CA SER A 308 -14.56 -22.54 18.87
C SER A 308 -15.12 -21.11 18.84
N LYS A 309 -14.99 -20.38 19.96
CA LYS A 309 -15.21 -18.92 20.02
C LYS A 309 -14.03 -18.08 19.48
N SER A 310 -12.91 -18.73 19.16
CA SER A 310 -11.71 -18.08 18.60
C SER A 310 -11.58 -18.38 17.11
N TYR A 311 -11.39 -17.32 16.33
CA TYR A 311 -11.39 -17.27 14.88
C TYR A 311 -10.08 -16.66 14.37
N GLY A 312 -9.67 -17.01 13.14
CA GLY A 312 -8.50 -16.43 12.49
C GLY A 312 -8.89 -15.32 11.50
N LYS A 313 -8.19 -14.18 11.56
CA LYS A 313 -8.29 -13.05 10.62
C LYS A 313 -6.89 -12.63 10.19
N GLN A 314 -6.54 -12.78 8.91
CA GLN A 314 -5.25 -12.32 8.36
C GLN A 314 -4.03 -12.78 9.21
N LYS A 315 -4.05 -14.05 9.65
CA LYS A 315 -3.09 -14.70 10.58
C LYS A 315 -3.12 -14.23 12.05
N MET A 316 -3.90 -13.20 12.39
CA MET A 316 -4.23 -12.83 13.77
C MET A 316 -5.38 -13.68 14.33
N LEU A 317 -5.59 -13.64 15.65
CA LEU A 317 -6.70 -14.30 16.33
C LEU A 317 -7.73 -13.28 16.82
N VAL A 318 -9.01 -13.52 16.53
CA VAL A 318 -10.17 -12.73 16.97
C VAL A 318 -11.05 -13.62 17.85
N HIS A 319 -11.66 -13.06 18.90
CA HIS A 319 -12.59 -13.78 19.78
C HIS A 319 -13.99 -13.18 19.65
N LEU A 320 -15.01 -14.03 19.46
CA LEU A 320 -16.42 -13.62 19.40
C LEU A 320 -17.23 -14.40 20.43
N ASP A 321 -18.28 -13.81 20.98
CA ASP A 321 -19.09 -14.43 22.03
C ASP A 321 -19.86 -15.68 21.59
N THR A 322 -19.92 -16.00 20.31
CA THR A 322 -20.62 -17.17 19.75
C THR A 322 -19.69 -18.01 18.87
N ALA A 323 -19.78 -19.32 18.99
CA ALA A 323 -19.04 -20.29 18.18
C ALA A 323 -19.80 -20.69 16.90
N PRO A 324 -19.14 -21.18 15.85
CA PRO A 324 -19.80 -21.59 14.62
C PRO A 324 -20.35 -23.02 14.77
N LEU A 325 -21.50 -23.27 14.14
CA LEU A 325 -22.30 -24.49 14.31
C LEU A 325 -22.53 -25.20 12.97
N ILE A 326 -22.73 -26.52 12.99
CA ILE A 326 -23.23 -27.26 11.82
C ILE A 326 -24.73 -27.55 12.02
N VAL A 327 -25.56 -27.01 11.12
CA VAL A 327 -27.00 -27.24 11.06
C VAL A 327 -27.36 -27.64 9.63
N ASN A 328 -28.22 -28.65 9.44
CA ASN A 328 -28.63 -29.16 8.12
C ASN A 328 -27.46 -29.48 7.17
N ASN A 329 -26.35 -30.01 7.70
CA ASN A 329 -25.10 -30.26 6.96
C ASN A 329 -24.48 -29.00 6.30
N ARG A 330 -24.63 -27.85 6.97
CA ARG A 330 -24.08 -26.55 6.59
C ARG A 330 -23.47 -25.83 7.79
N THR A 331 -22.29 -25.24 7.60
CA THR A 331 -21.62 -24.42 8.60
C THR A 331 -22.25 -23.04 8.67
N HIS A 332 -22.66 -22.65 9.87
CA HIS A 332 -23.21 -21.33 10.17
C HIS A 332 -22.32 -20.61 11.18
N VAL A 333 -22.17 -19.30 10.98
CA VAL A 333 -21.40 -18.39 11.85
C VAL A 333 -22.33 -17.37 12.50
N PRO A 334 -21.99 -16.80 13.67
CA PRO A 334 -22.67 -15.60 14.14
C PRO A 334 -22.49 -14.47 13.12
N VAL A 335 -23.48 -13.60 12.98
CA VAL A 335 -23.46 -12.48 12.03
C VAL A 335 -22.21 -11.58 12.18
N ASP A 336 -21.70 -11.43 13.40
CA ASP A 336 -20.51 -10.62 13.69
C ASP A 336 -19.20 -11.25 13.17
N PHE A 337 -19.18 -12.52 12.76
CA PHE A 337 -18.06 -13.07 11.99
C PHE A 337 -17.88 -12.35 10.64
N LEU A 338 -18.98 -11.98 9.99
CA LEU A 338 -18.93 -11.23 8.73
C LEU A 338 -18.26 -9.86 8.96
N ARG A 339 -18.68 -9.15 10.01
CA ARG A 339 -18.12 -7.85 10.42
C ARG A 339 -16.68 -7.96 10.86
N GLU A 340 -16.43 -8.70 11.94
CA GLU A 340 -15.17 -8.69 12.68
C GLU A 340 -14.07 -9.51 12.03
N VAL A 341 -14.40 -10.55 11.24
CA VAL A 341 -13.39 -11.43 10.59
C VAL A 341 -13.29 -11.17 9.09
N LEU A 342 -14.41 -10.98 8.38
CA LEU A 342 -14.39 -10.77 6.92
C LEU A 342 -14.41 -9.29 6.47
N ASN A 343 -14.60 -8.32 7.37
CA ASN A 343 -14.80 -6.90 7.05
C ASN A 343 -16.01 -6.64 6.12
N VAL A 344 -17.10 -7.37 6.31
CA VAL A 344 -18.38 -7.21 5.59
C VAL A 344 -19.30 -6.29 6.40
N ASP A 345 -19.90 -5.27 5.80
CA ASP A 345 -20.93 -4.47 6.47
C ASP A 345 -22.27 -5.20 6.42
N VAL A 346 -22.96 -5.22 7.55
CA VAL A 346 -24.17 -6.01 7.73
C VAL A 346 -25.31 -5.13 8.25
N THR A 347 -26.14 -4.68 7.32
CA THR A 347 -27.43 -4.06 7.62
C THR A 347 -28.48 -5.15 7.84
N ILE A 348 -29.16 -5.13 8.99
CA ILE A 348 -30.26 -6.06 9.29
C ILE A 348 -31.58 -5.30 9.17
N ASN A 349 -32.50 -5.80 8.33
CA ASN A 349 -33.80 -5.19 8.09
C ASN A 349 -34.94 -6.11 8.55
N ASP A 350 -35.53 -5.77 9.69
CA ASP A 350 -36.68 -6.47 10.29
C ASP A 350 -38.05 -5.90 9.84
N SER A 351 -38.07 -4.98 8.88
CA SER A 351 -39.30 -4.31 8.40
C SER A 351 -40.28 -5.28 7.74
N GLU A 352 -41.58 -5.03 7.93
CA GLU A 352 -42.60 -5.45 6.97
C GLU A 352 -42.66 -4.42 5.82
N VAL A 353 -43.00 -4.89 4.62
CA VAL A 353 -43.22 -4.08 3.40
C VAL A 353 -44.70 -3.82 3.21
#